data_AF-A0A099K9L5-F1
#
_entry.id   AF-A0A099K9L5-F1
#
_cell.length_a   1.000
_cell.length_b   1.000
_cell.length_c   1.000
_cell.angle_alpha   90.00
_cell.angle_beta   90.00
_cell.angle_gamma   90.00
#
_symmetry.space_group_name_H-M   'P 1'
#
loop_
_entity.id
_entity.type
_entity.pdbx_description
1 polymer ?
#
loop_
_entity_poly.entity_id
_entity_poly.type
_entity_poly.pdbx_seq_one_letter_code
_entity_poly.pdbx_strand_id
1 'polypeptide(L)'
;MNLKKSLSILVLSLLTLISTANAGLIQGSLNVDNSHTVYISTDNTVQGVNVSSLSNWTVTDTFSSALTAGTDYFLHVKASNITGPAGFLGSFNLDGSEHLFANGLDNVVTNTTDWAVSSSGWGAYGAASSYGTNGVAPWGMQLGVDSSAEWIWTAGVANFDERYFTIAINAVDVPEPSTLAILGLSLFIFGARRFSK
;
A
#
# COMPACT_ATOMS: atom_id res chain seq x y z
N MET A 1 71.06 18.10 6.12
CA MET A 1 70.54 16.92 6.85
C MET A 1 69.04 17.13 7.01
N ASN A 2 68.24 16.65 6.03
CA ASN A 2 66.84 17.02 5.84
C ASN A 2 65.92 16.14 6.70
N LEU A 3 65.20 16.78 7.62
CA LEU A 3 64.37 16.14 8.61
C LEU A 3 62.90 16.13 8.16
N LYS A 4 62.34 14.92 8.05
CA LYS A 4 60.91 14.54 8.11
C LYS A 4 60.05 14.85 6.88
N LYS A 5 59.95 13.84 6.01
CA LYS A 5 58.75 13.58 5.20
C LYS A 5 57.63 13.18 6.17
N SER A 6 56.67 14.08 6.42
CA SER A 6 55.45 13.72 7.15
C SER A 6 54.41 13.20 6.16
N LEU A 7 54.06 11.94 6.35
CA LEU A 7 53.00 11.21 5.69
C LEU A 7 51.66 11.87 6.05
N SER A 8 50.82 12.19 5.07
CA SER A 8 49.41 12.56 5.32
C SER A 8 48.56 11.87 4.27
N ILE A 9 48.23 10.61 4.55
CA ILE A 9 47.17 9.88 3.87
C ILE A 9 45.87 10.32 4.55
N LEU A 10 45.12 11.21 3.92
CA LEU A 10 43.77 11.53 4.35
C LEU A 10 42.84 10.44 3.80
N VAL A 11 42.57 9.41 4.59
CA VAL A 11 41.51 8.44 4.29
C VAL A 11 40.18 9.14 4.57
N LEU A 12 39.48 9.56 3.51
CA LEU A 12 38.11 10.06 3.62
C LEU A 12 37.17 8.85 3.59
N SER A 13 36.91 8.25 4.76
CA SER A 13 35.86 7.24 4.91
C SER A 13 34.50 7.92 4.80
N LEU A 14 33.92 7.90 3.59
CA LEU A 14 32.54 8.29 3.33
C LEU A 14 31.62 7.27 4.00
N LEU A 15 31.18 7.55 5.23
CA LEU A 15 30.17 6.75 5.91
C LEU A 15 28.82 7.09 5.29
N THR A 16 28.40 6.33 4.28
CA THR A 16 27.01 6.39 3.80
C THR A 16 26.12 5.88 4.92
N LEU A 17 25.51 6.79 5.68
CA LEU A 17 24.37 6.47 6.52
C LEU A 17 23.23 6.10 5.59
N ILE A 18 23.07 4.80 5.34
CA ILE A 18 21.89 4.27 4.67
C ILE A 18 20.73 4.70 5.56
N SER A 19 19.90 5.63 5.10
CA SER A 19 18.60 5.88 5.71
C SER A 19 17.90 4.53 5.71
N THR A 20 17.70 3.94 6.88
CA THR A 20 16.81 2.78 7.02
C THR A 20 15.48 3.25 6.47
N ALA A 21 15.10 2.77 5.28
CA ALA A 21 13.75 2.95 4.78
C ALA A 21 12.84 2.39 5.87
N ASN A 22 12.07 3.27 6.51
CA ASN A 22 11.03 2.82 7.41
C ASN A 22 9.97 2.20 6.50
N ALA A 23 9.81 0.88 6.59
CA ALA A 23 8.81 0.20 5.81
C ALA A 23 7.49 0.35 6.56
N GLY A 24 6.57 1.15 6.01
CA GLY A 24 5.19 1.14 6.48
C GLY A 24 4.56 -0.22 6.20
N LEU A 25 3.57 -0.63 6.98
CA LEU A 25 2.78 -1.83 6.77
C LEU A 25 1.39 -1.44 6.29
N ILE A 26 0.93 -2.12 5.25
CA ILE A 26 -0.50 -2.27 5.03
C ILE A 26 -0.99 -3.49 5.78
N GLN A 27 -2.12 -3.35 6.45
CA GLN A 27 -2.84 -4.42 7.13
C GLN A 27 -4.29 -4.42 6.65
N GLY A 28 -4.87 -5.61 6.51
CA GLY A 28 -6.25 -5.73 6.07
C GLY A 28 -6.97 -6.90 6.72
N SER A 29 -8.27 -6.72 6.93
CA SER A 29 -9.23 -7.76 7.27
C SER A 29 -10.32 -7.77 6.21
N LEU A 30 -10.62 -8.93 5.61
CA LEU A 30 -11.61 -9.02 4.53
C LEU A 30 -12.36 -10.35 4.46
N ASN A 31 -13.53 -10.28 3.83
CA ASN A 31 -14.34 -11.41 3.43
C ASN A 31 -14.76 -11.23 1.97
N VAL A 32 -14.71 -12.30 1.19
CA VAL A 32 -15.17 -12.29 -0.20
C VAL A 32 -15.99 -13.52 -0.48
N ASP A 33 -17.21 -13.30 -0.97
CA ASP A 33 -18.11 -14.36 -1.39
C ASP A 33 -17.90 -14.67 -2.88
N ASN A 34 -17.28 -15.79 -3.28
CA ASN A 34 -16.92 -16.98 -2.47
C ASN A 34 -15.44 -17.09 -2.07
N SER A 35 -14.53 -16.48 -2.83
CA SER A 35 -13.08 -16.56 -2.58
C SER A 35 -12.32 -15.36 -3.10
N HIS A 36 -11.10 -15.16 -2.58
CA HIS A 36 -10.24 -14.08 -3.02
C HIS A 36 -8.76 -14.41 -3.07
N THR A 37 -8.04 -13.54 -3.75
CA THR A 37 -6.60 -13.37 -3.64
C THR A 37 -6.28 -11.89 -3.54
N VAL A 38 -5.47 -11.52 -2.54
CA VAL A 38 -4.98 -10.15 -2.34
C VAL A 38 -3.58 -10.02 -2.91
N TYR A 39 -3.35 -8.91 -3.60
CA TYR A 39 -2.06 -8.55 -4.14
C TYR A 39 -1.69 -7.11 -3.81
N ILE A 40 -0.38 -6.87 -3.74
CA ILE A 40 0.22 -5.53 -3.71
C ILE A 40 0.97 -5.34 -5.02
N SER A 41 0.57 -4.34 -5.79
CA SER A 41 1.18 -4.00 -7.09
C SER A 41 1.74 -2.59 -7.08
N THR A 42 2.79 -2.33 -7.85
CA THR A 42 3.26 -0.96 -8.14
C THR A 42 2.68 -0.42 -9.46
N ASP A 43 1.82 -1.19 -10.12
CA ASP A 43 1.15 -0.83 -11.38
C ASP A 43 -0.31 -1.29 -11.34
N ASN A 44 -1.24 -0.36 -11.54
CA ASN A 44 -2.67 -0.64 -11.46
C ASN A 44 -3.18 -1.56 -12.58
N THR A 45 -2.36 -1.90 -13.57
CA THR A 45 -2.72 -2.77 -14.69
C THR A 45 -2.05 -4.14 -14.61
N VAL A 46 -1.25 -4.38 -13.56
CA VAL A 46 -0.52 -5.63 -13.32
C VAL A 46 -0.93 -6.21 -11.99
N GLN A 47 -1.02 -7.54 -11.91
CA GLN A 47 -1.50 -8.27 -10.73
C GLN A 47 -0.70 -8.00 -9.45
N GLY A 48 0.60 -7.74 -9.52
CA GLY A 48 1.43 -7.57 -8.34
C GLY A 48 1.77 -8.88 -7.60
N VAL A 49 2.23 -8.73 -6.35
CA VAL A 49 2.71 -9.81 -5.48
C VAL A 49 1.57 -10.28 -4.58
N ASN A 50 1.31 -11.59 -4.56
CA ASN A 50 0.30 -12.20 -3.69
C ASN A 50 0.72 -12.06 -2.22
N VAL A 51 -0.20 -11.56 -1.38
CA VAL A 51 0.00 -11.43 0.07
C VAL A 51 -0.98 -12.24 0.91
N SER A 52 -2.14 -12.62 0.35
CA SER A 52 -3.08 -13.53 1.00
C SER A 52 -4.05 -14.18 0.01
N SER A 53 -4.63 -15.32 0.38
CA SER A 53 -5.68 -16.00 -0.38
C SER A 53 -6.54 -16.86 0.53
N LEU A 54 -7.86 -16.79 0.38
CA LEU A 54 -8.79 -17.64 1.12
C LEU A 54 -10.00 -18.00 0.25
N SER A 55 -10.50 -19.22 0.42
CA SER A 55 -11.70 -19.74 -0.27
C SER A 55 -12.80 -20.11 0.72
N ASN A 56 -13.12 -19.18 1.62
CA ASN A 56 -14.18 -19.33 2.60
C ASN A 56 -14.66 -17.96 3.08
N TRP A 57 -15.79 -17.49 2.56
CA TRP A 57 -16.32 -16.16 2.86
C TRP A 57 -16.78 -15.98 4.31
N THR A 58 -17.11 -17.07 5.03
CA THR A 58 -17.58 -16.99 6.43
C THR A 58 -16.44 -16.80 7.42
N VAL A 59 -15.19 -16.81 6.95
CA VAL A 59 -14.00 -16.61 7.77
C VAL A 59 -13.32 -15.34 7.31
N THR A 60 -13.17 -14.39 8.23
CA THR A 60 -12.43 -13.15 7.96
C THR A 60 -10.95 -13.47 7.78
N ASP A 61 -10.44 -13.22 6.58
CA ASP A 61 -9.03 -13.31 6.27
C ASP A 61 -8.31 -12.07 6.75
N THR A 62 -7.06 -12.21 7.20
CA THR A 62 -6.22 -11.08 7.60
C THR A 62 -4.83 -11.18 6.98
N PHE A 63 -4.25 -10.04 6.63
CA PHE A 63 -2.91 -9.99 6.07
C PHE A 63 -2.15 -8.75 6.52
N SER A 64 -0.83 -8.80 6.36
CA SER A 64 0.06 -7.65 6.48
C SER A 64 1.14 -7.73 5.41
N SER A 65 1.53 -6.58 4.85
CA SER A 65 2.63 -6.48 3.90
C SER A 65 3.39 -5.18 4.06
N ALA A 66 4.70 -5.23 3.85
CA ALA A 66 5.57 -4.06 3.94
C ALA A 66 5.52 -3.24 2.64
N LEU A 67 5.47 -1.92 2.79
CA LEU A 67 5.51 -0.92 1.73
C LEU A 67 6.81 -0.11 1.86
N THR A 68 7.46 0.12 0.72
CA THR A 68 8.68 0.94 0.69
C THR A 68 8.29 2.41 0.55
N ALA A 69 8.81 3.27 1.43
CA ALA A 69 8.60 4.72 1.35
C ALA A 69 8.99 5.28 -0.03
N GLY A 70 8.24 6.26 -0.52
CA GLY A 70 8.47 6.88 -1.83
C GLY A 70 8.06 6.02 -3.04
N THR A 71 7.39 4.89 -2.82
CA THR A 71 6.83 4.04 -3.89
C THR A 71 5.31 4.02 -3.79
N ASP A 72 4.62 4.32 -4.89
CA ASP A 72 3.18 4.15 -5.00
C ASP A 72 2.81 2.67 -5.18
N TYR A 73 1.69 2.28 -4.58
CA TYR A 73 1.16 0.92 -4.66
C TYR A 73 -0.33 0.93 -4.99
N PHE A 74 -0.82 -0.25 -5.35
CA PHE A 74 -2.23 -0.57 -5.50
C PHE A 74 -2.51 -1.81 -4.66
N LEU A 75 -3.53 -1.72 -3.81
CA LEU A 75 -4.13 -2.88 -3.19
C LEU A 75 -5.11 -3.48 -4.18
N HIS A 76 -4.80 -4.70 -4.61
CA HIS A 76 -5.56 -5.45 -5.60
C HIS A 76 -6.24 -6.63 -4.93
N VAL A 77 -7.56 -6.77 -5.15
CA VAL A 77 -8.32 -7.92 -4.68
C VAL A 77 -8.98 -8.58 -5.88
N LYS A 78 -8.49 -9.77 -6.24
CA LYS A 78 -9.18 -10.64 -7.20
C LYS A 78 -10.20 -11.45 -6.43
N ALA A 79 -11.48 -11.20 -6.69
CA ALA A 79 -12.61 -11.89 -6.10
C ALA A 79 -13.23 -12.86 -7.10
N SER A 80 -13.65 -14.03 -6.64
CA SER A 80 -14.30 -15.04 -7.48
C SER A 80 -15.63 -15.47 -6.87
N ASN A 81 -16.70 -15.37 -7.64
CA ASN A 81 -18.00 -15.95 -7.34
C ASN A 81 -18.17 -17.24 -8.14
N ILE A 82 -18.43 -18.35 -7.44
CA ILE A 82 -18.78 -19.63 -8.04
C ILE A 82 -20.29 -19.66 -8.23
N THR A 83 -21.07 -19.47 -7.16
CA THR A 83 -22.55 -19.43 -7.22
C THR A 83 -23.13 -18.57 -6.11
N GLY A 84 -24.31 -18.01 -6.36
CA GLY A 84 -25.11 -17.35 -5.33
C GLY A 84 -24.77 -15.87 -5.18
N PRO A 85 -24.94 -15.30 -3.97
CA PRO A 85 -24.53 -13.94 -3.70
C PRO A 85 -23.03 -13.75 -3.93
N ALA A 86 -22.64 -12.55 -4.32
CA ALA A 86 -21.24 -12.16 -4.44
C ALA A 86 -21.04 -10.81 -3.77
N GLY A 87 -19.89 -10.66 -3.14
CA GLY A 87 -19.54 -9.41 -2.50
C GLY A 87 -18.14 -9.46 -1.94
N PHE A 88 -17.50 -8.31 -1.91
CA PHE A 88 -16.24 -8.06 -1.23
C PHE A 88 -16.49 -7.06 -0.11
N LEU A 89 -16.07 -7.44 1.10
CA LEU A 89 -16.16 -6.63 2.31
C LEU A 89 -14.77 -6.55 2.94
N GLY A 90 -14.35 -5.37 3.39
CA GLY A 90 -13.05 -5.26 4.06
C GLY A 90 -12.78 -3.95 4.77
N SER A 91 -11.75 -3.98 5.61
CA SER A 91 -11.20 -2.83 6.33
C SER A 91 -9.68 -2.91 6.29
N PHE A 92 -9.05 -1.79 5.95
CA PHE A 92 -7.62 -1.72 5.66
C PHE A 92 -7.02 -0.50 6.35
N ASN A 93 -5.81 -0.68 6.87
CA ASN A 93 -5.06 0.36 7.58
C ASN A 93 -3.62 0.36 7.10
N LEU A 94 -3.06 1.55 6.98
CA LEU A 94 -1.65 1.81 6.80
C LEU A 94 -1.09 2.21 8.17
N ASP A 95 0.09 1.69 8.52
CA ASP A 95 0.85 2.28 9.60
C ASP A 95 1.82 3.35 9.07
N GLY A 96 2.36 4.15 10.00
CA GLY A 96 3.30 5.19 9.67
C GLY A 96 2.66 6.44 9.05
N SER A 97 3.46 7.17 8.29
CA SER A 97 3.08 8.43 7.62
C SER A 97 3.60 8.52 6.18
N GLU A 98 4.23 7.45 5.70
CA GLU A 98 4.90 7.35 4.42
C GLU A 98 3.92 7.07 3.27
N HIS A 99 2.69 6.63 3.58
CA HIS A 99 1.65 6.30 2.62
C HIS A 99 0.27 6.74 3.10
N LEU A 100 -0.59 7.08 2.15
CA LEU A 100 -2.03 7.29 2.36
C LEU A 100 -2.80 6.56 1.27
N PHE A 101 -4.02 6.12 1.58
CA PHE A 101 -4.94 5.68 0.52
C PHE A 101 -5.32 6.85 -0.40
N ALA A 102 -5.87 6.54 -1.57
CA ALA A 102 -6.29 7.54 -2.57
C ALA A 102 -7.26 8.62 -2.02
N ASN A 103 -7.99 8.31 -0.94
CA ASN A 103 -8.88 9.23 -0.24
C ASN A 103 -8.15 10.18 0.74
N GLY A 104 -6.83 10.08 0.86
CA GLY A 104 -5.99 10.90 1.74
C GLY A 104 -5.97 10.47 3.20
N LEU A 105 -6.48 9.29 3.53
CA LEU A 105 -6.52 8.74 4.90
C LEU A 105 -5.56 7.55 5.04
N ASP A 106 -5.21 7.23 6.28
CA ASP A 106 -4.43 6.04 6.66
C ASP A 106 -5.31 4.80 6.83
N ASN A 107 -6.63 4.95 6.83
CA ASN A 107 -7.58 3.86 6.88
C ASN A 107 -8.63 3.96 5.76
N VAL A 108 -9.11 2.81 5.29
CA VAL A 108 -10.20 2.72 4.32
C VAL A 108 -11.02 1.46 4.55
N VAL A 109 -12.32 1.54 4.28
CA VAL A 109 -13.22 0.40 4.26
C VAL A 109 -13.75 0.19 2.85
N THR A 110 -14.27 -0.99 2.55
CA THR A 110 -14.98 -1.19 1.27
C THR A 110 -16.19 -0.25 1.20
N ASN A 111 -16.28 0.50 0.10
CA ASN A 111 -17.34 1.45 -0.19
C ASN A 111 -17.42 1.69 -1.71
N THR A 112 -18.39 2.47 -2.16
CA THR A 112 -18.61 2.73 -3.59
C THR A 112 -17.85 3.92 -4.17
N THR A 113 -17.11 4.68 -3.34
CA THR A 113 -16.42 5.92 -3.75
C THR A 113 -14.92 5.74 -3.93
N ASP A 114 -14.28 5.00 -3.03
CA ASP A 114 -12.83 4.85 -2.97
C ASP A 114 -12.33 3.64 -3.78
N TRP A 115 -13.21 2.64 -3.96
CA TRP A 115 -12.89 1.41 -4.67
C TRP A 115 -13.36 1.44 -6.12
N ALA A 116 -12.48 1.00 -7.01
CA ALA A 116 -12.81 0.76 -8.41
C ALA A 116 -12.85 -0.75 -8.68
N VAL A 117 -13.69 -1.18 -9.63
CA VAL A 117 -13.87 -2.61 -9.94
C VAL A 117 -13.89 -2.86 -11.45
N SER A 118 -13.32 -3.98 -11.88
CA SER A 118 -13.36 -4.45 -13.26
C SER A 118 -13.87 -5.89 -13.36
N SER A 119 -14.51 -6.21 -14.47
CA SER A 119 -15.00 -7.55 -14.81
C SER A 119 -14.10 -8.30 -15.80
N SER A 120 -13.02 -7.66 -16.29
CA SER A 120 -12.17 -8.22 -17.36
C SER A 120 -10.69 -8.33 -16.99
N GLY A 121 -10.31 -8.03 -15.75
CA GLY A 121 -8.92 -8.07 -15.27
C GLY A 121 -8.46 -6.75 -14.66
N TRP A 122 -7.14 -6.58 -14.53
CA TRP A 122 -6.53 -5.35 -14.03
C TRP A 122 -6.57 -4.24 -15.09
N GLY A 123 -7.46 -3.28 -14.91
CA GLY A 123 -7.72 -2.18 -15.84
C GLY A 123 -9.20 -2.09 -16.21
N ALA A 124 -9.54 -1.11 -17.06
CA ALA A 124 -10.93 -0.84 -17.48
C ALA A 124 -11.92 -0.73 -16.29
N TYR A 125 -11.47 -0.09 -15.21
CA TYR A 125 -12.23 -0.01 -13.98
C TYR A 125 -13.48 0.86 -14.12
N GLY A 126 -14.56 0.43 -13.49
CA GLY A 126 -15.79 1.18 -13.28
C GLY A 126 -16.10 1.34 -11.80
N ALA A 127 -17.28 1.91 -11.52
CA ALA A 127 -17.79 2.07 -10.17
C ALA A 127 -18.27 0.74 -9.58
N ALA A 128 -17.98 0.52 -8.30
CA ALA A 128 -18.57 -0.54 -7.53
C ALA A 128 -20.01 -0.20 -7.14
N SER A 129 -20.80 -1.22 -6.82
CA SER A 129 -22.17 -1.13 -6.31
C SER A 129 -22.21 -1.72 -4.90
N SER A 130 -22.89 -1.03 -3.99
CA SER A 130 -23.11 -1.48 -2.61
C SER A 130 -24.29 -2.44 -2.55
N TYR A 131 -24.12 -3.52 -1.78
CA TYR A 131 -25.16 -4.50 -1.44
C TYR A 131 -25.53 -4.42 0.05
N GLY A 132 -25.07 -3.38 0.75
CA GLY A 132 -25.36 -3.11 2.15
C GLY A 132 -24.13 -3.23 3.06
N THR A 133 -24.26 -2.72 4.28
CA THR A 133 -23.18 -2.69 5.26
C THR A 133 -22.94 -4.06 5.90
N ASN A 134 -21.80 -4.22 6.56
CA ASN A 134 -21.48 -5.38 7.38
C ASN A 134 -22.62 -5.67 8.38
N GLY A 135 -23.13 -6.90 8.41
CA GLY A 135 -24.34 -7.28 9.14
C GLY A 135 -25.58 -7.51 8.27
N VAL A 136 -25.59 -7.06 7.01
CA VAL A 136 -26.75 -7.23 6.11
C VAL A 136 -26.92 -8.70 5.69
N ALA A 137 -28.17 -9.13 5.51
CA ALA A 137 -28.47 -10.43 4.90
C ALA A 137 -28.06 -10.43 3.41
N PRO A 138 -27.59 -11.56 2.85
CA PRO A 138 -27.52 -12.89 3.46
C PRO A 138 -26.25 -13.15 4.29
N TRP A 139 -25.25 -12.26 4.24
CA TRP A 139 -23.93 -12.51 4.81
C TRP A 139 -23.86 -12.40 6.33
N GLY A 140 -24.69 -11.56 6.93
CA GLY A 140 -24.64 -11.30 8.38
C GLY A 140 -23.38 -10.55 8.81
N MET A 141 -23.11 -10.56 10.12
CA MET A 141 -21.99 -9.84 10.72
C MET A 141 -20.68 -10.59 10.51
N GLN A 142 -19.69 -9.94 9.88
CA GLN A 142 -18.32 -10.43 9.77
C GLN A 142 -17.47 -9.78 10.86
N LEU A 143 -16.98 -10.59 11.80
CA LEU A 143 -16.13 -10.12 12.89
C LEU A 143 -14.75 -9.73 12.37
N GLY A 144 -14.16 -8.68 12.92
CA GLY A 144 -12.83 -8.19 12.51
C GLY A 144 -12.84 -7.27 11.29
N VAL A 145 -14.01 -7.01 10.72
CA VAL A 145 -14.24 -5.98 9.69
C VAL A 145 -15.13 -4.89 10.28
N ASP A 146 -14.85 -3.63 9.93
CA ASP A 146 -15.60 -2.47 10.44
C ASP A 146 -17.10 -2.59 10.10
N SER A 147 -17.95 -2.09 10.99
CA SER A 147 -19.41 -2.16 10.81
C SER A 147 -19.93 -1.23 9.71
N SER A 148 -19.16 -0.18 9.37
CA SER A 148 -19.45 0.76 8.29
C SER A 148 -18.99 0.27 6.90
N ALA A 149 -18.21 -0.81 6.84
CA ALA A 149 -17.78 -1.39 5.57
C ALA A 149 -19.00 -1.91 4.77
N GLU A 150 -18.98 -1.71 3.46
CA GLU A 150 -20.03 -2.15 2.54
C GLU A 150 -19.62 -3.39 1.77
N TRP A 151 -20.54 -4.34 1.60
CA TRP A 151 -20.39 -5.41 0.63
C TRP A 151 -20.48 -4.80 -0.78
N ILE A 152 -19.37 -4.79 -1.50
CA ILE A 152 -19.28 -4.22 -2.85
C ILE A 152 -19.09 -5.27 -3.93
N TRP A 153 -19.72 -5.05 -5.09
CA TRP A 153 -19.52 -5.83 -6.32
C TRP A 153 -19.70 -4.95 -7.56
N THR A 154 -19.73 -5.53 -8.76
CA THR A 154 -20.33 -4.84 -9.92
C THR A 154 -21.86 -4.88 -9.82
N ALA A 155 -22.53 -3.97 -10.53
CA ALA A 155 -23.97 -4.04 -10.73
C ALA A 155 -24.34 -5.35 -11.46
N GLY A 156 -25.24 -6.14 -10.86
CA GLY A 156 -25.61 -7.45 -11.38
C GLY A 156 -24.57 -8.52 -11.05
N VAL A 157 -24.90 -9.37 -10.09
CA VAL A 157 -24.11 -10.56 -9.75
C VAL A 157 -24.43 -11.66 -10.75
N ALA A 158 -23.41 -12.28 -11.33
CA ALA A 158 -23.54 -13.48 -12.14
C ALA A 158 -22.84 -14.66 -11.44
N ASN A 159 -23.30 -15.88 -11.70
CA ASN A 159 -22.57 -17.08 -11.27
C ASN A 159 -21.29 -17.24 -12.08
N PHE A 160 -20.27 -17.86 -11.48
CA PHE A 160 -18.98 -18.17 -12.11
C PHE A 160 -18.28 -16.93 -12.69
N ASP A 161 -18.29 -15.82 -11.94
CA ASP A 161 -17.68 -14.56 -12.35
C ASP A 161 -16.50 -14.15 -11.48
N GLU A 162 -15.57 -13.39 -12.07
CA GLU A 162 -14.42 -12.83 -11.37
C GLU A 162 -14.51 -11.31 -11.39
N ARG A 163 -14.14 -10.66 -10.28
CA ARG A 163 -14.03 -9.20 -10.17
C ARG A 163 -12.67 -8.79 -9.63
N TYR A 164 -12.21 -7.67 -10.14
CA TYR A 164 -10.87 -7.15 -9.91
C TYR A 164 -11.02 -5.77 -9.26
N PHE A 165 -10.91 -5.73 -7.94
CA PHE A 165 -11.01 -4.50 -7.16
C PHE A 165 -9.65 -3.88 -6.96
N THR A 166 -9.60 -2.55 -7.00
CA THR A 166 -8.38 -1.79 -6.78
C THR A 166 -8.65 -0.54 -5.95
N ILE A 167 -7.66 -0.18 -5.14
CA ILE A 167 -7.51 1.15 -4.55
C ILE A 167 -6.03 1.53 -4.57
N ALA A 168 -5.74 2.81 -4.85
CA ALA A 168 -4.38 3.32 -4.83
C ALA A 168 -3.92 3.62 -3.39
N ILE A 169 -2.64 3.36 -3.14
CA ILE A 169 -1.90 3.70 -1.95
C ILE A 169 -0.75 4.60 -2.42
N ASN A 170 -0.88 5.88 -2.15
CA ASN A 170 0.06 6.88 -2.63
C ASN A 170 1.15 7.08 -1.59
N ALA A 171 2.40 7.10 -2.04
CA ALA A 171 3.49 7.56 -1.22
C ALA A 171 3.27 9.03 -0.87
N VAL A 172 3.53 9.39 0.38
CA VAL A 172 3.60 10.77 0.82
C VAL A 172 5.05 11.21 0.65
N ASP A 173 5.26 12.36 0.02
CA ASP A 173 6.59 12.96 -0.11
C ASP A 173 7.19 13.13 1.29
N VAL A 174 8.18 12.29 1.60
CA VAL A 174 8.98 12.43 2.81
C VAL A 174 9.92 13.61 2.54
N PRO A 175 9.86 14.71 3.34
CA PRO A 175 10.82 15.80 3.19
C PRO A 175 12.23 15.22 3.25
N GLU A 176 13.06 15.54 2.25
CA GLU A 176 14.41 15.01 2.16
C GLU A 176 15.09 15.04 3.54
N PRO A 177 15.70 13.93 3.99
CA PRO A 177 16.26 13.90 5.32
C PRO A 177 17.29 15.03 5.42
N SER A 178 17.23 15.77 6.52
CA SER A 178 18.05 16.94 6.82
C SER A 178 19.56 16.69 6.68
N THR A 179 19.99 15.44 6.52
CA THR A 179 21.31 15.03 6.05
C THR A 179 21.76 15.66 4.74
N LEU A 180 20.89 15.89 3.74
CA LEU A 180 21.29 16.59 2.51
C LEU A 180 21.54 18.08 2.76
N ALA A 181 20.73 18.71 3.62
CA ALA A 181 20.97 20.07 4.07
C ALA A 181 22.28 20.18 4.89
N ILE A 182 22.56 19.22 5.77
CA ILE A 182 23.81 19.14 6.55
C ILE A 182 25.01 18.85 5.64
N LEU A 183 24.86 18.00 4.62
CA LEU A 183 25.90 17.75 3.62
C LEU A 183 26.21 19.02 2.81
N GLY A 184 25.17 19.74 2.37
CA GLY A 184 25.32 21.03 1.70
C GLY A 184 26.04 22.06 2.57
N LEU A 185 25.62 22.21 3.84
CA LEU A 185 26.24 23.13 4.80
C LEU A 185 27.70 22.75 5.10
N SER A 186 28.00 21.47 5.30
CA SER A 186 29.36 21.02 5.57
C SER A 186 30.28 21.26 4.38
N LEU A 187 29.85 20.94 3.15
CA LEU A 187 30.60 21.27 1.92
C LEU A 187 30.82 22.78 1.75
N PHE A 188 29.81 23.61 2.07
CA PHE A 188 29.96 25.07 2.06
C PHE A 188 30.99 25.56 3.08
N ILE A 189 30.96 25.07 4.32
CA ILE A 189 31.91 25.44 5.37
C ILE A 189 33.35 25.04 4.99
N PHE A 190 33.53 23.84 4.42
CA PHE A 190 34.84 23.38 3.95
C PHE A 190 35.33 24.14 2.71
N GLY A 191 34.43 24.49 1.79
CA GLY A 191 34.72 25.33 0.63
C GLY A 191 35.14 26.75 1.02
N ALA A 192 34.37 27.40 1.91
CA ALA A 192 34.64 28.76 2.38
C ALA A 192 35.99 28.88 3.12
N ARG A 193 36.39 27.86 3.88
CA ARG A 193 37.70 27.84 4.55
C ARG A 193 38.89 27.77 3.59
N ARG A 194 38.70 27.31 2.35
CA ARG A 194 39.77 27.24 1.33
C ARG A 194 40.07 28.60 0.68
N PHE A 195 39.13 29.54 0.72
CA PHE A 195 39.26 30.86 0.09
C PHE A 195 39.65 31.99 1.06
N SER A 196 39.84 31.71 2.36
CA SER A 196 40.24 32.70 3.37
C SER A 196 41.77 32.78 3.59
N LYS A 197 42.58 32.63 2.53
CA LYS A 197 44.03 32.87 2.59
C LYS A 197 44.43 34.09 1.77
#